data_AF-A0A453CMR1-F1
#
_entry.id   AF-A0A453CMR1-F1
#
_cell.length_a   1.000
_cell.length_b   1.000
_cell.length_c   1.000
_cell.angle_alpha   90.00
_cell.angle_beta   90.00
_cell.angle_gamma   90.00
#
_symmetry.space_group_name_H-M   'P 1'
#
loop_
_entity.id
_entity.type
_entity.pdbx_description
1 polymer ?
#
loop_
_entity_poly.entity_id
_entity_poly.type
_entity_poly.pdbx_seq_one_letter_code
_entity_poly.pdbx_strand_id
1 'polypeptide(L)'
;MRVKLELLMPLLAQYKTPAWATLVAGFFVLFALSLSMYLIFEHLSAYNNPEEQKFVLGVILMVPCYAIESYVSLVDPNITVYCGILREGYEALAMYCFGRYITACLGKFCLVTLS
;
A
#
# COMPACT_ATOMS: atom_id res chain seq x y z
N MET A 1 1.69 19.51 21.57
CA MET A 1 0.86 18.40 21.04
C MET A 1 1.36 16.99 21.40
N ARG A 2 2.58 16.81 21.94
CA ARG A 2 3.14 15.50 22.35
C ARG A 2 2.61 14.94 23.69
N VAL A 3 2.15 15.81 24.60
CA VAL A 3 1.77 15.43 25.98
C VAL A 3 0.45 14.63 26.06
N LYS A 4 -0.51 14.85 25.14
CA LYS A 4 -1.73 14.02 25.05
C LYS A 4 -1.45 12.61 24.53
N LEU A 5 -0.38 12.42 23.76
CA LEU A 5 -0.05 11.15 23.11
C LEU A 5 0.61 10.16 24.09
N GLU A 6 1.48 10.64 24.98
CA GLU A 6 2.11 9.79 26.02
C GLU A 6 1.15 9.37 27.14
N LEU A 7 0.13 10.20 27.46
CA LEU A 7 -0.91 9.83 28.42
C LEU A 7 -1.98 8.90 27.82
N LEU A 8 -2.18 8.93 26.50
CA LEU A 8 -3.13 8.09 25.78
C LEU A 8 -2.57 6.70 25.47
N MET A 9 -1.26 6.56 25.23
CA MET A 9 -0.60 5.27 24.98
C MET A 9 -0.92 4.18 26.02
N PRO A 10 -0.84 4.43 27.35
CA PRO A 10 -1.20 3.42 28.34
C PRO A 10 -2.71 3.15 28.42
N LEU A 11 -3.56 4.11 28.05
CA LEU A 11 -5.02 3.92 27.97
C LEU A 11 -5.43 3.08 26.76
N LEU A 12 -4.76 3.24 25.62
CA LEU A 12 -4.93 2.37 24.45
C LEU A 12 -4.38 0.95 24.71
N ALA A 13 -3.30 0.82 25.48
CA ALA A 13 -2.75 -0.47 25.87
C ALA A 13 -3.66 -1.28 26.82
N GLN A 14 -4.58 -0.63 27.54
CA GLN A 14 -5.62 -1.28 28.35
C GLN A 14 -6.95 -1.45 27.60
N TYR A 15 -7.09 -0.88 26.40
CA TYR A 15 -8.29 -1.03 25.59
C TYR A 15 -8.32 -2.41 24.94
N LYS A 16 -9.02 -3.35 25.58
CA LYS A 16 -9.40 -4.60 24.90
C LYS A 16 -10.38 -4.24 23.78
N THR A 17 -9.93 -4.40 22.55
CA THR A 17 -10.79 -4.26 21.38
C THR A 17 -11.99 -5.22 21.50
N PRO A 18 -13.21 -4.72 21.25
CA PRO A 18 -14.37 -5.59 21.29
C PRO A 18 -14.26 -6.66 20.22
N ALA A 19 -14.43 -7.93 20.61
CA ALA A 19 -14.25 -9.08 19.72
C ALA A 19 -15.10 -9.00 18.44
N TRP A 20 -16.29 -8.41 18.52
CA TRP A 20 -17.16 -8.19 17.37
C TRP A 20 -16.54 -7.20 16.35
N ALA A 21 -15.86 -6.15 16.82
CA ALA A 21 -15.24 -5.17 15.93
C ALA A 21 -14.04 -5.76 15.21
N THR A 22 -13.23 -6.57 15.90
CA THR A 22 -12.11 -7.28 15.30
C THR A 22 -12.57 -8.29 14.25
N LEU A 23 -13.66 -9.01 14.50
CA LEU A 23 -14.24 -9.95 13.51
C LEU A 23 -14.75 -9.23 12.25
N VAL A 24 -15.48 -8.13 12.42
CA VAL A 24 -16.00 -7.35 11.28
C VAL A 24 -14.87 -6.71 10.49
N ALA A 25 -13.87 -6.13 11.17
CA ALA A 25 -12.70 -5.56 10.52
C ALA A 25 -11.90 -6.65 9.76
N GLY A 26 -11.70 -7.82 10.36
CA GLY A 26 -11.04 -8.95 9.70
C GLY A 26 -11.77 -9.41 8.44
N PHE A 27 -13.11 -9.47 8.47
CA PHE A 27 -13.91 -9.80 7.29
C PHE A 27 -13.72 -8.79 6.15
N PHE A 28 -13.74 -7.50 6.45
CA PHE A 28 -13.50 -6.46 5.45
C PHE A 28 -12.10 -6.52 4.85
N VAL A 29 -11.08 -6.82 5.66
CA VAL A 29 -9.70 -7.02 5.17
C VAL A 29 -9.63 -8.22 4.21
N LEU A 30 -10.26 -9.35 4.56
CA LEU A 30 -10.31 -10.53 3.68
C LEU A 30 -11.03 -10.22 2.37
N PHE A 31 -12.12 -9.45 2.43
CA PHE A 31 -12.86 -9.04 1.24
C PHE A 31 -12.04 -8.11 0.34
N ALA A 32 -11.35 -7.12 0.92
CA ALA A 32 -10.45 -6.22 0.20
C ALA A 32 -9.29 -6.98 -0.46
N LEU A 33 -8.67 -7.93 0.24
CA LEU A 33 -7.62 -8.80 -0.30
C LEU A 33 -8.13 -9.65 -1.46
N SER A 34 -9.31 -10.25 -1.31
CA SER A 34 -9.92 -11.09 -2.35
C SER A 34 -10.18 -10.27 -3.62
N LEU A 35 -10.84 -9.12 -3.49
CA LEU A 35 -11.10 -8.21 -4.61
C LEU A 35 -9.82 -7.73 -5.28
N SER A 36 -8.81 -7.36 -4.48
CA SER A 36 -7.50 -6.94 -5.01
C SER A 36 -6.85 -8.06 -5.82
N MET A 37 -6.90 -9.31 -5.34
CA MET A 37 -6.38 -10.46 -6.07
C MET A 37 -7.12 -10.68 -7.39
N TYR A 38 -8.46 -10.61 -7.39
CA TYR A 38 -9.24 -10.74 -8.63
C TYR A 38 -8.88 -9.68 -9.68
N LEU A 39 -8.77 -8.40 -9.28
CA LEU A 39 -8.37 -7.32 -10.20
C LEU A 39 -6.97 -7.55 -10.75
N ILE A 40 -6.02 -7.98 -9.91
CA ILE A 40 -4.65 -8.28 -10.34
C ILE A 40 -4.65 -9.40 -11.39
N PHE A 41 -5.42 -10.47 -11.18
CA PHE A 41 -5.52 -11.56 -12.15
C PHE A 41 -6.10 -11.09 -13.49
N GLU A 42 -7.14 -10.27 -13.48
CA GLU A 42 -7.73 -9.74 -14.71
C GLU A 42 -6.74 -8.85 -15.46
N HIS A 43 -6.02 -7.96 -14.76
CA HIS A 43 -4.99 -7.13 -15.38
C HIS A 43 -3.81 -7.95 -15.92
N LEU A 44 -3.37 -8.99 -15.21
CA LEU A 44 -2.33 -9.91 -15.68
C LEU A 44 -2.79 -10.77 -16.87
N SER A 45 -4.08 -11.05 -17.00
CA SER A 45 -4.62 -11.78 -18.16
C SER A 45 -4.62 -10.92 -19.43
N ALA A 46 -4.70 -9.59 -19.31
CA ALA A 46 -4.71 -8.64 -20.42
C ALA A 46 -3.35 -7.91 -20.58
N TYR A 47 -2.24 -8.57 -20.24
CA TYR A 47 -0.92 -7.96 -20.09
C TYR A 47 -0.28 -7.58 -21.44
N ASN A 48 -0.59 -6.37 -21.92
CA ASN A 48 -0.09 -5.86 -23.20
C ASN A 48 1.04 -4.83 -23.04
N ASN A 49 1.10 -4.09 -21.92
CA ASN A 49 2.07 -3.00 -21.73
C ASN A 49 2.62 -2.98 -20.28
N PRO A 50 3.80 -3.56 -20.02
CA PRO A 50 4.34 -3.75 -18.67
C PRO A 50 4.65 -2.45 -17.92
N GLU A 51 4.91 -1.36 -18.63
CA GLU A 51 5.24 -0.06 -18.01
C GLU A 51 4.05 0.65 -17.42
N GLU A 52 2.91 0.64 -18.11
CA GLU A 52 1.70 1.30 -17.65
C GLU A 52 1.04 0.48 -16.53
N GLN A 53 1.11 -0.86 -16.62
CA GLN A 53 0.47 -1.75 -15.66
C GLN A 53 1.13 -1.77 -14.28
N LYS A 54 2.42 -1.43 -14.17
CA LYS A 54 3.08 -1.33 -12.85
C LYS A 54 2.45 -0.25 -11.96
N PHE A 55 1.92 0.83 -12.56
CA PHE A 55 1.20 1.87 -11.83
C PHE A 55 -0.16 1.40 -11.35
N VAL A 56 -0.90 0.71 -12.23
CA VAL A 56 -2.21 0.16 -11.91
C VAL A 56 -2.12 -0.89 -10.80
N LEU A 57 -1.12 -1.76 -10.85
CA LEU A 57 -0.85 -2.74 -9.79
C LEU A 57 -0.53 -2.05 -8.45
N GLY A 58 0.18 -0.92 -8.51
CA GLY A 58 0.46 -0.05 -7.36
C GLY A 58 -0.78 0.46 -6.66
N VAL A 59 -1.73 0.99 -7.43
CA VAL A 59 -3.01 1.51 -6.91
C VAL A 59 -3.87 0.39 -6.34
N ILE A 60 -3.89 -0.78 -7.00
CA ILE A 60 -4.69 -1.92 -6.53
C ILE A 60 -4.14 -2.48 -5.22
N LEU A 61 -2.81 -2.63 -5.09
CA LEU A 61 -2.15 -3.10 -3.87
C LEU A 61 -2.17 -2.08 -2.72
N MET A 62 -2.44 -0.81 -3.02
CA MET A 62 -2.63 0.23 -2.01
C MET A 62 -3.84 -0.08 -1.12
N VAL A 63 -4.99 -0.42 -1.72
CA VAL A 63 -6.24 -0.71 -1.00
C VAL A 63 -6.10 -1.78 0.11
N PRO A 64 -5.58 -2.99 -0.14
CA PRO A 64 -5.41 -4.00 0.91
C PRO A 64 -4.34 -3.60 1.94
N CYS A 65 -3.27 -2.91 1.55
CA CYS A 65 -2.27 -2.41 2.51
C CYS A 65 -2.90 -1.46 3.54
N TYR A 66 -3.77 -0.56 3.10
CA TYR A 66 -4.49 0.36 4.01
C TYR A 66 -5.52 -0.37 4.88
N ALA A 67 -6.20 -1.38 4.33
CA ALA A 67 -7.11 -2.22 5.11
C ALA A 67 -6.36 -2.97 6.22
N ILE A 68 -5.19 -3.53 5.90
CA ILE A 68 -4.32 -4.21 6.85
C ILE A 68 -3.77 -3.23 7.89
N GLU A 69 -3.29 -2.04 7.49
CA GLU A 69 -2.82 -1.01 8.42
C GLU A 69 -3.93 -0.60 9.40
N SER A 70 -5.16 -0.42 8.90
CA SER A 70 -6.32 -0.08 9.72
C SER A 70 -6.65 -1.18 10.74
N TYR A 71 -6.56 -2.46 10.33
CA TYR A 71 -6.76 -3.60 11.22
C TYR A 71 -5.62 -3.75 12.24
N VAL A 72 -4.38 -3.58 11.81
CA VAL A 72 -3.19 -3.63 12.67
C VAL A 72 -3.23 -2.49 13.69
N SER A 73 -3.68 -1.29 13.30
CA SER A 73 -3.87 -0.16 14.21
C SER A 73 -4.95 -0.40 15.26
N LEU A 74 -5.96 -1.19 14.92
CA LEU A 74 -6.96 -1.63 15.88
C LEU A 74 -6.38 -2.61 16.90
N VAL A 75 -5.52 -3.54 16.48
CA VAL A 75 -5.01 -4.63 17.33
C VAL A 75 -3.77 -4.22 18.13
N ASP A 76 -2.75 -3.66 17.47
CA ASP A 76 -1.46 -3.32 18.06
C ASP A 76 -0.87 -2.00 17.50
N PRO A 77 -0.84 -0.92 18.30
CA PRO A 77 -0.32 0.37 17.84
C PRO A 77 1.19 0.35 17.56
N ASN A 78 1.96 -0.56 18.17
CA ASN A 78 3.40 -0.69 17.90
C ASN A 78 3.68 -1.21 16.48
N ILE A 79 2.89 -2.16 15.98
CA ILE A 79 3.07 -2.74 14.64
C ILE A 79 2.64 -1.76 13.55
N THR A 80 1.72 -0.84 13.88
CA THR A 80 1.22 0.19 12.95
C THR A 80 2.35 1.06 12.38
N VAL A 81 3.36 1.39 13.18
CA VAL A 81 4.51 2.19 12.75
C VAL A 81 5.31 1.48 11.65
N TYR A 82 5.53 0.17 11.80
CA TYR A 82 6.24 -0.63 10.79
C TYR A 82 5.43 -0.76 9.49
N CYS A 83 4.11 -0.96 9.57
CA CYS A 83 3.23 -0.96 8.40
C CYS A 83 3.26 0.38 7.65
N GLY A 84 3.28 1.51 8.38
CA GLY A 84 3.39 2.84 7.78
C GLY A 84 4.68 3.03 6.98
N ILE A 85 5.81 2.53 7.49
CA ILE A 85 7.10 2.59 6.77
C ILE A 85 7.07 1.75 5.49
N LEU A 86 6.49 0.54 5.55
CA LEU A 86 6.34 -0.32 4.37
C LEU A 86 5.50 0.34 3.27
N ARG A 87 4.44 1.06 3.65
CA ARG A 87 3.59 1.82 2.71
C ARG A 87 4.40 2.91 2.00
N GLU A 88 5.12 3.74 2.75
CA GLU A 88 5.93 4.81 2.15
C GLU A 88 7.06 4.26 1.27
N GLY A 89 7.66 3.13 1.65
CA GLY A 89 8.64 2.43 0.82
C GLY A 89 8.06 1.91 -0.49
N TYR A 90 6.83 1.41 -0.49
CA TYR A 90 6.14 0.94 -1.70
C TYR A 90 5.84 2.10 -2.67
N GLU A 91 5.38 3.23 -2.15
CA GLU A 91 5.11 4.43 -2.94
C GLU A 91 6.40 4.98 -3.59
N ALA A 92 7.51 4.99 -2.83
CA ALA A 92 8.82 5.37 -3.35
C ALA A 92 9.32 4.41 -4.46
N LEU A 93 9.08 3.10 -4.32
CA LEU A 93 9.42 2.12 -5.36
C LEU A 93 8.62 2.34 -6.64
N ALA A 94 7.34 2.69 -6.53
CA ALA A 94 6.50 3.01 -7.68
C ALA A 94 7.01 4.24 -8.43
N MET A 95 7.39 5.31 -7.71
CA MET A 95 8.00 6.51 -8.31
C MET A 95 9.38 6.23 -8.92
N TYR A 96 10.19 5.35 -8.32
CA TYR A 96 11.46 4.92 -8.89
C TYR A 96 11.28 4.26 -10.26
N CYS A 97 10.32 3.34 -10.36
CA CYS A 97 9.97 2.68 -11.62
C CYS A 97 9.45 3.67 -12.68
N PHE A 98 8.76 4.74 -12.27
CA PHE A 98 8.36 5.84 -13.15
C PHE A 98 9.54 6.68 -13.64
N GLY A 99 10.45 7.07 -12.74
CA GLY A 99 11.62 7.87 -13.12
C GLY A 99 12.51 7.13 -14.12
N ARG A 100 12.68 5.81 -13.95
CA ARG A 100 13.41 4.96 -14.89
C ARG A 100 12.74 4.86 -16.26
N TYR A 101 11.40 4.85 -16.31
CA TYR A 101 10.65 4.88 -17.56
C TYR A 101 10.95 6.14 -18.37
N ILE A 102 10.78 7.30 -17.71
CA ILE A 102 10.98 8.61 -18.34
C ILE A 102 12.41 8.74 -18.85
N THR A 103 13.39 8.31 -18.06
CA THR A 103 14.81 8.35 -18.45
C THR A 103 15.10 7.44 -19.64
N ALA A 104 14.48 6.27 -19.74
CA ALA A 104 14.60 5.39 -20.91
C ALA A 104 13.97 6.00 -22.17
N CYS A 105 12.84 6.70 -22.04
CA CYS A 105 12.19 7.42 -23.14
C CYS A 105 13.03 8.62 -23.62
N LEU A 106 13.59 9.42 -22.70
CA LEU A 106 14.48 10.53 -23.05
C LEU A 106 15.82 10.06 -23.63
N GLY A 107 16.40 8.98 -23.11
CA GLY A 107 17.66 8.43 -23.61
C GLY A 107 17.57 8.01 -25.09
N LYS A 108 16.43 7.44 -25.50
CA LYS A 108 16.15 7.12 -26.92
C LYS A 108 16.01 8.37 -27.79
N PHE A 109 15.44 9.46 -27.25
CA PHE A 109 15.30 10.73 -27.98
C PHE A 109 16.66 11.41 -28.23
N CYS A 110 17.58 11.34 -27.26
CA CYS A 110 18.93 11.89 -27.41
C CYS A 110 19.76 11.15 -28.46
N LEU A 111 19.64 9.82 -28.53
CA LEU A 111 20.38 8.99 -29.51
C LEU A 111 19.86 9.18 -30.96
N VAL A 112 18.56 9.43 -31.14
CA VAL A 112 17.96 9.75 -32.45
C VAL A 112 18.27 11.18 -32.93
N THR A 113 18.59 12.11 -32.02
CA THR A 113 18.99 13.48 -32.39
C THR A 113 20.49 13.58 -32.72
N LEU A 114 21.28 12.59 -32.32
CA LEU A 114 22.74 12.50 -32.53
C LEU A 114 23.14 11.58 -33.71
N SER A 115 22.18 11.04 -34.45
CA SER A 115 22.38 10.30 -35.71
C SER A 115 21.69 11.00 -36.87
#